data_AF-A0A2E1KRS1-F1
#
_entry.id   AF-A0A2E1KRS1-F1
#
_cell.length_a   1.000
_cell.length_b   1.000
_cell.length_c   1.000
_cell.angle_alpha   90.00
_cell.angle_beta   90.00
_cell.angle_gamma   90.00
#
_symmetry.space_group_name_H-M   'P 1'
#
loop_
_entity.id
_entity.type
_entity.pdbx_description
1 polymer ?
#
loop_
_entity_poly.entity_id
_entity_poly.type
_entity_poly.pdbx_seq_one_letter_code
_entity_poly.pdbx_strand_id
1 'polypeptide(L)'
;MSIASSLLAAGPSTAADQIVLRDLTILSDRRVDRFSDDEIRLDNGQILTWDQIEKAQIAGDQKKFDQFLEELGTPLYRIRQRLTVGDYQALLRHAEALYPRFAQRRSKTAYMVAQAVMWGRLASGQRALAVEPYLRCNQMLGAAGNQSMEIPGKRRLQFDAQTGLCKEFLPLWFDRGTAAEALKQVTAFIEQTPDACPAAGLYQTGLKLTLSDPQATSQMANFSGNHRIADQLAAIYRLQQEVLAGQGGVAVIAIETSLTQLDASLRPLAFYWLGRAYLLKKTPDEQRQGLLFLLKIPALYQKTFPHVAAAGLAHAAHTLHDSGNQRASIALRRELVSRYPGSWHAVRQTRVTDAETQPEKSNDD
;
A
#
# COMPACT_ATOMS: atom_id res chain seq x y z
N MET A 1 10.85 78.06 22.54
CA MET A 1 9.97 76.93 22.14
C MET A 1 10.45 76.44 20.79
N SER A 2 11.16 75.31 20.77
CA SER A 2 11.72 74.70 19.56
C SER A 2 10.97 73.40 19.30
N ILE A 3 10.28 73.32 18.17
CA ILE A 3 9.51 72.14 17.74
C ILE A 3 10.50 71.21 17.04
N ALA A 4 10.86 70.12 17.72
CA ALA A 4 11.68 69.06 17.14
C ALA A 4 10.85 68.26 16.13
N SER A 5 11.12 68.47 14.84
CA SER A 5 10.62 67.63 13.75
C SER A 5 11.31 66.27 13.79
N SER A 6 10.64 65.26 14.36
CA SER A 6 11.03 63.87 14.24
C SER A 6 10.79 63.38 12.80
N LEU A 7 11.86 63.34 12.01
CA LEU A 7 11.90 62.63 10.73
C LEU A 7 11.81 61.12 11.00
N LEU A 8 10.61 60.55 10.82
CA LEU A 8 10.41 59.11 10.69
C LEU A 8 11.09 58.65 9.38
N ALA A 9 12.25 58.05 9.50
CA ALA A 9 12.90 57.36 8.39
C ALA A 9 12.04 56.15 7.99
N ALA A 10 11.34 56.25 6.85
CA ALA A 10 10.72 55.11 6.21
C ALA A 10 11.85 54.15 5.78
N GLY A 11 11.98 53.02 6.50
CA GLY A 11 12.85 51.93 6.07
C GLY A 11 12.47 51.45 4.67
N PRO A 12 13.40 50.82 3.92
CA PRO A 12 13.12 50.36 2.57
C PRO A 12 11.90 49.45 2.59
N SER A 13 10.83 49.84 1.85
CA SER A 13 9.67 48.98 1.65
C SER A 13 10.15 47.75 0.88
N THR A 14 10.45 46.68 1.60
CA THR A 14 10.70 45.38 1.00
C THR A 14 9.39 45.01 0.30
N ALA A 15 9.43 44.92 -1.04
CA ALA A 15 8.26 44.62 -1.84
C ALA A 15 7.60 43.34 -1.32
N ALA A 16 6.31 43.39 -1.05
CA ALA A 16 5.55 42.23 -0.60
C ALA A 16 5.50 41.17 -1.71
N ASP A 17 5.49 39.89 -1.32
CA ASP A 17 5.38 38.79 -2.27
C ASP A 17 3.93 38.68 -2.77
N GLN A 18 3.76 38.21 -4.00
CA GLN A 18 2.45 37.92 -4.58
C GLN A 18 2.32 36.42 -4.81
N ILE A 19 1.53 35.75 -3.98
CA ILE A 19 1.26 34.31 -4.08
C ILE A 19 -0.18 34.10 -4.53
N VAL A 20 -0.38 33.38 -5.62
CA VAL A 20 -1.71 32.98 -6.09
C VAL A 20 -1.91 31.49 -5.80
N LEU A 21 -2.92 31.21 -5.00
CA LEU A 21 -3.33 29.85 -4.67
C LEU A 21 -4.20 29.25 -5.78
N ARG A 22 -4.31 27.93 -5.82
CA ARG A 22 -5.10 27.22 -6.83
C ARG A 22 -6.61 27.41 -6.67
N ASP A 23 -7.07 27.87 -5.52
CA ASP A 23 -8.45 28.33 -5.30
C ASP A 23 -8.68 29.78 -5.73
N LEU A 24 -7.68 30.39 -6.41
CA LEU A 24 -7.64 31.77 -6.89
C LEU A 24 -7.53 32.83 -5.79
N THR A 25 -7.33 32.43 -4.52
CA THR A 25 -6.97 33.36 -3.45
C THR A 25 -5.61 33.99 -3.74
N ILE A 26 -5.53 35.32 -3.65
CA ILE A 26 -4.28 36.07 -3.83
C ILE A 26 -3.81 36.57 -2.47
N LEU A 27 -2.58 36.22 -2.10
CA LEU A 27 -1.89 36.74 -0.93
C LEU A 27 -0.88 37.79 -1.42
N SER A 28 -1.13 39.07 -1.14
CA SER A 28 -0.30 40.21 -1.60
C SER A 28 0.30 41.03 -0.46
N ASP A 29 -0.04 40.71 0.78
CA ASP A 29 0.40 41.38 2.02
C ASP A 29 1.33 40.47 2.84
N ARG A 30 1.94 39.47 2.20
CA ARG A 30 2.75 38.44 2.86
C ARG A 30 4.11 38.32 2.22
N ARG A 31 5.07 37.85 3.02
CA ARG A 31 6.40 37.49 2.54
C ARG A 31 6.69 36.04 2.86
N VAL A 32 7.28 35.33 1.91
CA VAL A 32 7.88 34.02 2.13
C VAL A 32 9.13 34.19 2.99
N ASP A 33 9.05 33.71 4.23
CA ASP A 33 10.16 33.69 5.16
C ASP A 33 11.15 32.58 4.79
N ARG A 34 10.62 31.37 4.54
CA ARG A 34 11.40 30.19 4.16
C ARG A 34 10.57 29.16 3.41
N PHE A 35 11.22 28.33 2.59
CA PHE A 35 10.60 27.20 1.92
C PHE A 35 11.52 25.97 1.88
N SER A 36 10.92 24.79 1.87
CA SER A 36 11.59 23.49 1.76
C SER A 36 10.73 22.53 0.92
N ASP A 37 11.15 21.27 0.70
CA ASP A 37 10.32 20.35 -0.09
C ASP A 37 8.96 20.06 0.58
N ASP A 38 8.84 20.26 1.90
CA ASP A 38 7.62 19.94 2.64
C ASP A 38 6.60 21.08 2.63
N GLU A 39 7.09 22.31 2.80
CA GLU A 39 6.26 23.47 3.12
C GLU A 39 6.91 24.80 2.73
N ILE A 40 6.05 25.81 2.61
CA ILE A 40 6.40 27.21 2.48
C ILE A 40 5.84 27.91 3.71
N ARG A 41 6.69 28.65 4.43
CA ARG A 41 6.32 29.41 5.61
C ARG A 41 6.33 30.90 5.29
N LEU A 42 5.23 31.56 5.60
CA LEU A 42 5.08 32.99 5.47
C LEU A 42 5.51 33.68 6.77
N ASP A 43 5.81 34.97 6.68
CA ASP A 43 6.21 35.86 7.79
C ASP A 43 5.24 35.90 8.97
N ASN A 44 3.94 35.69 8.72
CA ASN A 44 2.90 35.58 9.75
C ASN A 44 2.81 34.20 10.41
N GLY A 45 3.70 33.27 10.07
CA GLY A 45 3.71 31.89 10.56
C GLY A 45 2.75 30.94 9.84
N GLN A 46 1.97 31.43 8.86
CA GLN A 46 1.13 30.57 8.02
C GLN A 46 1.99 29.60 7.21
N ILE A 47 1.53 28.36 7.10
CA ILE A 47 2.19 27.29 6.36
C ILE A 47 1.33 26.95 5.14
N LEU A 48 1.95 26.97 3.96
CA LEU A 48 1.38 26.53 2.70
C LEU A 48 2.10 25.27 2.21
N THR A 49 1.39 24.41 1.49
CA THR A 49 1.98 23.26 0.78
C THR A 49 2.06 23.54 -0.72
N TRP A 50 3.02 22.94 -1.41
CA TRP A 50 3.27 23.19 -2.84
C TRP A 50 2.07 22.92 -3.75
N ASP A 51 1.21 21.97 -3.39
CA ASP A 51 -0.03 21.68 -4.11
C ASP A 51 -1.11 22.76 -4.00
N GLN A 52 -0.97 23.72 -3.08
CA GLN A 52 -1.90 24.84 -2.93
C GLN A 52 -1.54 26.03 -3.82
N ILE A 53 -0.31 26.09 -4.34
CA ILE A 53 0.20 27.24 -5.09
C ILE A 53 0.02 27.01 -6.59
N GLU A 54 -0.53 28.02 -7.26
CA GLU A 54 -0.63 28.09 -8.72
C GLU A 54 0.58 28.83 -9.30
N LYS A 55 0.90 29.99 -8.74
CA LYS A 55 2.05 30.84 -9.12
C LYS A 55 2.46 31.73 -7.95
N ALA A 56 3.73 32.13 -7.91
CA ALA A 56 4.19 33.13 -6.95
C ALA A 56 5.28 34.02 -7.53
N GLN A 57 5.28 35.28 -7.12
CA GLN A 57 6.40 36.20 -7.26
C GLN A 57 6.89 36.54 -5.85
N ILE A 58 8.14 36.19 -5.54
CA ILE A 58 8.75 36.38 -4.24
C ILE A 58 10.00 37.25 -4.35
N ALA A 59 10.28 38.06 -3.33
CA ALA A 59 11.47 38.89 -3.24
C ALA A 59 12.76 38.08 -2.96
N GLY A 60 12.61 36.84 -2.50
CA GLY A 60 13.71 35.93 -2.18
C GLY A 60 14.32 35.24 -3.40
N ASP A 61 14.78 34.00 -3.21
CA ASP A 61 15.35 33.16 -4.28
C ASP A 61 14.26 32.62 -5.23
N GLN A 62 13.76 33.50 -6.11
CA GLN A 62 12.69 33.21 -7.07
C GLN A 62 13.01 31.99 -7.93
N LYS A 63 14.25 31.89 -8.44
CA LYS A 63 14.65 30.80 -9.33
C LYS A 63 14.51 29.44 -8.65
N LYS A 64 14.96 29.33 -7.39
CA LYS A 64 14.83 28.10 -6.61
C LYS A 64 13.37 27.83 -6.23
N PHE A 65 12.60 28.87 -5.94
CA PHE A 65 11.16 28.73 -5.68
C PHE A 65 10.41 28.17 -6.89
N ASP A 66 10.66 28.72 -8.08
CA ASP A 66 10.05 28.26 -9.33
C ASP A 66 10.40 26.80 -9.63
N GLN A 67 11.66 26.42 -9.41
CA GLN A 67 12.10 25.03 -9.54
C GLN A 67 11.29 24.09 -8.63
N PHE A 68 11.09 24.47 -7.36
CA PHE A 68 10.30 23.65 -6.44
C PHE A 68 8.82 23.61 -6.83
N LEU A 69 8.26 24.73 -7.29
CA LEU A 69 6.88 24.79 -7.75
C LEU A 69 6.65 23.89 -8.97
N GLU A 70 7.59 23.87 -9.91
CA GLU A 70 7.54 22.99 -11.08
C GLU A 70 7.67 21.51 -10.69
N GLU A 71 8.70 21.16 -9.91
CA GLU A 71 9.01 19.78 -9.53
C GLU A 71 7.97 19.17 -8.57
N LEU A 72 7.44 19.96 -7.64
CA LEU A 72 6.59 19.47 -6.55
C LEU A 72 5.12 19.88 -6.71
N GLY A 73 4.86 21.12 -7.13
CA GLY A 73 3.52 21.70 -7.09
C GLY A 73 2.51 20.93 -7.94
N THR A 74 2.82 20.69 -9.22
CA THR A 74 1.91 19.96 -10.12
C THR A 74 1.72 18.50 -9.71
N PRO A 75 2.77 17.70 -9.45
CA PRO A 75 2.58 16.32 -9.02
C PRO A 75 1.82 16.18 -7.69
N LEU A 76 2.12 17.01 -6.68
CA LEU A 76 1.39 16.99 -5.39
C LEU A 76 -0.07 17.41 -5.56
N TYR A 77 -0.36 18.40 -6.42
CA TYR A 77 -1.74 18.79 -6.73
C TYR A 77 -2.52 17.64 -7.37
N ARG A 78 -1.91 16.92 -8.32
CA ARG A 78 -2.53 15.73 -8.94
C ARG A 78 -2.79 14.63 -7.90
N ILE A 79 -1.85 14.38 -6.99
CA ILE A 79 -2.06 13.45 -5.87
C ILE A 79 -3.27 13.87 -5.03
N ARG A 80 -3.35 15.13 -4.60
CA ARG A 80 -4.49 15.66 -3.84
C ARG A 80 -5.82 15.46 -4.56
N GLN A 81 -5.89 15.82 -5.85
CA GLN A 81 -7.11 15.67 -6.65
C GLN A 81 -7.56 14.20 -6.69
N ARG A 82 -6.64 13.28 -7.00
CA ARG A 82 -6.94 11.85 -7.13
C ARG A 82 -7.31 11.19 -5.80
N LEU A 83 -6.66 11.58 -4.70
CA LEU A 83 -7.06 11.15 -3.35
C LEU A 83 -8.47 11.64 -2.99
N THR A 84 -8.82 12.86 -3.39
CA THR A 84 -10.14 13.45 -3.13
C THR A 84 -11.25 12.66 -3.82
N VAL A 85 -11.06 12.31 -5.09
CA VAL A 85 -12.07 11.56 -5.88
C VAL A 85 -11.98 10.04 -5.71
N GLY A 86 -10.94 9.52 -5.05
CA GLY A 86 -10.74 8.09 -4.82
C GLY A 86 -10.19 7.31 -6.02
N ASP A 87 -9.58 7.98 -7.00
CA ASP A 87 -8.96 7.36 -8.16
C ASP A 87 -7.53 6.92 -7.83
N TYR A 88 -7.42 5.78 -7.13
CA TYR A 88 -6.16 5.30 -6.59
C TYR A 88 -5.19 4.80 -7.67
N GLN A 89 -5.69 4.25 -8.77
CA GLN A 89 -4.83 3.75 -9.85
C GLN A 89 -4.06 4.89 -10.51
N ALA A 90 -4.70 6.05 -10.74
CA ALA A 90 -4.06 7.22 -11.31
C ALA A 90 -3.10 7.95 -10.35
N LEU A 91 -3.04 7.59 -9.07
CA LEU A 91 -2.06 8.16 -8.12
C LEU A 91 -0.64 7.73 -8.46
N LEU A 92 -0.47 6.48 -8.90
CA LEU A 92 0.81 5.80 -8.83
C LEU A 92 1.91 6.55 -9.58
N ARG A 93 1.62 7.03 -10.80
CA ARG A 93 2.58 7.78 -11.62
C ARG A 93 3.14 9.00 -10.90
N HIS A 94 2.28 9.80 -10.26
CA HIS A 94 2.70 11.04 -9.59
C HIS A 94 3.35 10.75 -8.24
N ALA A 95 2.81 9.79 -7.49
CA ALA A 95 3.30 9.43 -6.18
C ALA A 95 4.70 8.78 -6.24
N GLU A 96 4.94 7.86 -7.18
CA GLU A 96 6.26 7.22 -7.32
C GLU A 96 7.35 8.17 -7.78
N ALA A 97 7.03 9.17 -8.60
CA ALA A 97 7.99 10.19 -9.00
C ALA A 97 8.51 11.00 -7.80
N LEU A 98 7.63 11.27 -6.82
CA LEU A 98 7.99 12.03 -5.62
C LEU A 98 8.53 11.17 -4.47
N TYR A 99 8.17 9.89 -4.42
CA TYR A 99 8.43 9.05 -3.25
C TYR A 99 9.89 8.99 -2.82
N PRO A 100 10.90 8.83 -3.70
CA PRO A 100 12.30 8.80 -3.29
C PRO A 100 12.73 10.06 -2.51
N ARG A 101 12.18 11.23 -2.86
CA ARG A 101 12.46 12.51 -2.20
C ARG A 101 11.81 12.63 -0.82
N PHE A 102 10.66 11.97 -0.62
CA PHE A 102 9.87 12.06 0.61
C PHE A 102 9.96 10.84 1.53
N ALA A 103 10.52 9.72 1.08
CA ALA A 103 10.52 8.46 1.84
C ALA A 103 11.08 8.64 3.26
N GLN A 104 12.18 9.37 3.43
CA GLN A 104 12.81 9.55 4.75
C GLN A 104 12.29 10.77 5.55
N ARG A 105 11.30 11.49 5.02
CA ARG A 105 10.74 12.69 5.66
C ARG A 105 9.55 12.33 6.55
N ARG A 106 9.19 13.21 7.49
CA ARG A 106 8.09 13.02 8.46
C ARG A 106 7.03 14.11 8.42
N SER A 107 6.94 14.84 7.30
CA SER A 107 5.97 15.93 7.11
C SER A 107 4.59 15.40 6.70
N LYS A 108 3.57 16.27 6.74
CA LYS A 108 2.22 15.97 6.18
C LYS A 108 2.29 15.66 4.68
N THR A 109 3.16 16.35 3.95
CA THR A 109 3.42 16.10 2.53
C THR A 109 4.02 14.72 2.32
N ALA A 110 5.01 14.33 3.13
CA ALA A 110 5.61 13.00 3.07
C ALA A 110 4.59 11.89 3.37
N TYR A 111 3.73 12.09 4.37
CA TYR A 111 2.63 11.17 4.68
C TYR A 111 1.66 11.02 3.50
N MET A 112 1.22 12.13 2.89
CA MET A 112 0.35 12.11 1.71
C MET A 112 0.97 11.35 0.54
N VAL A 113 2.26 11.57 0.25
CA VAL A 113 2.97 10.88 -0.84
C VAL A 113 3.10 9.38 -0.53
N ALA A 114 3.56 9.01 0.66
CA ALA A 114 3.72 7.60 1.04
C ALA A 114 2.38 6.84 0.99
N GLN A 115 1.30 7.46 1.47
CA GLN A 115 -0.03 6.87 1.44
C GLN A 115 -0.57 6.76 0.00
N ALA A 116 -0.29 7.75 -0.85
CA ALA A 116 -0.64 7.69 -2.27
C ALA A 116 0.10 6.56 -3.00
N VAL A 117 1.39 6.34 -2.71
CA VAL A 117 2.14 5.18 -3.24
C VAL A 117 1.54 3.88 -2.77
N MET A 118 1.29 3.72 -1.46
CA MET A 118 0.68 2.52 -0.90
C MET A 118 -0.64 2.17 -1.62
N TRP A 119 -1.58 3.11 -1.67
CA TRP A 119 -2.88 2.86 -2.28
C TRP A 119 -2.82 2.70 -3.79
N GLY A 120 -1.94 3.44 -4.48
CA GLY A 120 -1.71 3.27 -5.92
C GLY A 120 -1.14 1.90 -6.27
N ARG A 121 -0.19 1.41 -5.48
CA ARG A 121 0.39 0.06 -5.63
C ARG A 121 -0.65 -1.02 -5.36
N LEU A 122 -1.48 -0.87 -4.32
CA LEU A 122 -2.58 -1.80 -4.07
C LEU A 122 -3.59 -1.83 -5.22
N ALA A 123 -4.02 -0.66 -5.70
CA ALA A 123 -4.96 -0.55 -6.83
C ALA A 123 -4.40 -1.14 -8.14
N SER A 124 -3.08 -1.10 -8.31
CA SER A 124 -2.37 -1.65 -9.47
C SER A 124 -1.92 -3.10 -9.27
N GLY A 125 -2.35 -3.78 -8.19
CA GLY A 125 -2.00 -5.18 -7.91
C GLY A 125 -0.58 -5.41 -7.38
N GLN A 126 0.22 -4.36 -7.15
CA GLN A 126 1.60 -4.40 -6.64
C GLN A 126 1.65 -4.52 -5.11
N ARG A 127 0.96 -5.52 -4.55
CA ARG A 127 0.70 -5.64 -3.09
C ARG A 127 1.96 -5.68 -2.24
N ALA A 128 2.96 -6.46 -2.64
CA ALA A 128 4.20 -6.60 -1.88
C ALA A 128 4.95 -5.26 -1.79
N LEU A 129 5.02 -4.50 -2.88
CA LEU A 129 5.65 -3.18 -2.89
C LEU A 129 4.86 -2.11 -2.12
N ALA A 130 3.59 -2.35 -1.78
CA ALA A 130 2.83 -1.44 -0.94
C ALA A 130 3.22 -1.51 0.55
N VAL A 131 3.96 -2.54 0.97
CA VAL A 131 4.32 -2.78 2.38
C VAL A 131 5.20 -1.66 2.93
N GLU A 132 6.30 -1.33 2.26
CA GLU A 132 7.24 -0.35 2.81
C GLU A 132 6.64 1.07 2.92
N PRO A 133 5.91 1.60 1.92
CA PRO A 133 5.19 2.88 2.07
C PRO A 133 4.14 2.84 3.18
N TYR A 134 3.49 1.69 3.39
CA TYR A 134 2.59 1.49 4.52
C TYR A 134 3.32 1.62 5.87
N LEU A 135 4.47 0.95 6.03
CA LEU A 135 5.24 0.99 7.27
C LEU A 135 5.71 2.41 7.60
N ARG A 136 6.09 3.19 6.58
CA ARG A 136 6.40 4.62 6.74
C ARG A 136 5.18 5.43 7.19
N CYS A 137 4.01 5.19 6.59
CA CYS A 137 2.77 5.83 7.02
C CYS A 137 2.47 5.53 8.50
N ASN A 138 2.63 4.27 8.92
CA ASN A 138 2.42 3.86 10.30
C ASN A 138 3.43 4.55 11.25
N GLN A 139 4.70 4.63 10.88
CA GLN A 139 5.73 5.33 11.65
C GLN A 139 5.40 6.83 11.82
N MET A 140 4.99 7.51 10.75
CA MET A 140 4.62 8.93 10.81
C MET A 140 3.38 9.14 11.69
N LEU A 141 2.38 8.26 11.61
CA LEU A 141 1.18 8.32 12.45
C LEU A 141 1.51 8.09 13.93
N GLY A 142 2.39 7.13 14.24
CA GLY A 142 2.89 6.91 15.59
C GLY A 142 3.62 8.14 16.14
N ALA A 143 4.47 8.77 15.32
CA ALA A 143 5.23 9.96 15.71
C ALA A 143 4.36 11.23 15.87
N ALA A 144 3.26 11.34 15.11
CA ALA A 144 2.33 12.47 15.21
C ALA A 144 1.48 12.44 16.49
N GLY A 145 1.32 11.27 17.12
CA GLY A 145 0.50 11.11 18.32
C GLY A 145 -0.95 11.57 18.08
N ASN A 146 -1.41 12.56 18.85
CA ASN A 146 -2.76 13.12 18.71
C ASN A 146 -2.89 14.15 17.58
N GLN A 147 -1.80 14.53 16.92
CA GLN A 147 -1.87 15.49 15.82
C GLN A 147 -2.52 14.84 14.60
N SER A 148 -3.58 15.48 14.10
CA SER A 148 -4.28 15.01 12.89
C SER A 148 -3.38 15.20 11.67
N MET A 149 -2.97 14.08 11.06
CA MET A 149 -2.37 14.05 9.72
C MET A 149 -3.47 13.81 8.68
N GLU A 150 -4.20 14.87 8.39
CA GLU A 150 -5.28 14.81 7.41
C GLU A 150 -4.73 14.70 6.00
N ILE A 151 -5.31 13.78 5.24
CA ILE A 151 -5.12 13.68 3.80
C ILE A 151 -6.44 13.98 3.07
N PRO A 152 -6.38 14.46 1.82
CA PRO A 152 -7.55 14.69 1.00
C PRO A 152 -8.42 13.44 0.83
N GLY A 153 -9.74 13.65 0.70
CA GLY A 153 -10.71 12.57 0.54
C GLY A 153 -11.22 11.96 1.85
N LYS A 154 -12.03 10.91 1.74
CA LYS A 154 -12.73 10.28 2.89
C LYS A 154 -12.05 9.01 3.43
N ARG A 155 -11.25 8.33 2.61
CA ARG A 155 -10.55 7.09 3.03
C ARG A 155 -9.49 7.44 4.05
N ARG A 156 -9.34 6.59 5.07
CA ARG A 156 -8.31 6.70 6.11
C ARG A 156 -7.62 5.36 6.25
N LEU A 157 -6.32 5.40 6.57
CA LEU A 157 -5.55 4.19 6.80
C LEU A 157 -6.08 3.47 8.03
N GLN A 158 -6.41 2.19 7.88
CA GLN A 158 -6.87 1.37 8.99
C GLN A 158 -5.81 0.33 9.37
N PHE A 159 -5.45 0.30 10.65
CA PHE A 159 -4.49 -0.65 11.20
C PHE A 159 -4.89 -1.08 12.61
N ASP A 160 -4.34 -2.20 13.06
CA ASP A 160 -4.41 -2.63 14.44
C ASP A 160 -3.44 -1.81 15.30
N ALA A 161 -3.92 -1.20 16.37
CA ALA A 161 -3.12 -0.26 17.18
C ALA A 161 -1.99 -0.95 17.95
N GLN A 162 -2.13 -2.24 18.27
CA GLN A 162 -1.13 -2.98 19.04
C GLN A 162 0.01 -3.48 18.17
N THR A 163 -0.31 -4.07 17.03
CA THR A 163 0.66 -4.68 16.12
C THR A 163 1.13 -3.75 15.02
N GLY A 164 0.33 -2.73 14.67
CA GLY A 164 0.53 -1.94 13.46
C GLY A 164 0.20 -2.71 12.19
N LEU A 165 -0.59 -3.79 12.23
CA LEU A 165 -0.94 -4.57 11.03
C LEU A 165 -2.02 -3.85 10.21
N CYS A 166 -1.83 -3.72 8.88
CA CYS A 166 -2.81 -3.05 8.03
C CYS A 166 -4.07 -3.90 7.86
N LYS A 167 -5.24 -3.30 8.07
CA LYS A 167 -6.53 -3.97 7.86
C LYS A 167 -6.92 -4.10 6.39
N GLU A 168 -6.30 -3.31 5.51
CA GLU A 168 -6.66 -3.21 4.10
C GLU A 168 -5.91 -4.23 3.21
N PHE A 169 -4.77 -4.78 3.68
CA PHE A 169 -4.08 -5.80 2.91
C PHE A 169 -3.35 -6.83 3.80
N LEU A 170 -3.81 -8.07 3.69
CA LEU A 170 -3.24 -9.25 4.35
C LEU A 170 -1.89 -9.66 3.71
N PRO A 171 -0.98 -10.25 4.50
CA PRO A 171 0.34 -10.67 4.04
C PRO A 171 0.30 -11.93 3.17
N LEU A 172 -0.15 -11.74 1.93
CA LEU A 172 -0.25 -12.77 0.91
C LEU A 172 0.29 -12.22 -0.41
N TRP A 173 1.36 -12.84 -0.88
CA TRP A 173 2.16 -12.35 -2.00
C TRP A 173 2.17 -13.37 -3.13
N PHE A 174 1.90 -12.90 -4.35
CA PHE A 174 1.69 -13.78 -5.51
C PHE A 174 2.87 -13.76 -6.47
N ASP A 175 3.60 -12.65 -6.52
CA ASP A 175 4.70 -12.41 -7.43
C ASP A 175 6.04 -12.48 -6.68
N ARG A 176 6.85 -13.50 -6.97
CA ARG A 176 8.12 -13.73 -6.26
C ARG A 176 9.15 -12.62 -6.53
N GLY A 177 9.21 -12.08 -7.74
CA GLY A 177 10.14 -11.01 -8.08
C GLY A 177 9.82 -9.72 -7.33
N THR A 178 8.53 -9.36 -7.31
CA THR A 178 8.00 -8.21 -6.57
C THR A 178 8.16 -8.40 -5.05
N ALA A 179 7.98 -9.63 -4.55
CA ALA A 179 8.19 -9.96 -3.14
C ALA A 179 9.67 -9.85 -2.74
N ALA A 180 10.61 -10.28 -3.59
CA ALA A 180 12.04 -10.12 -3.35
C ALA A 180 12.45 -8.66 -3.26
N GLU A 181 11.93 -7.81 -4.15
CA GLU A 181 12.21 -6.38 -4.11
C GLU A 181 11.59 -5.71 -2.87
N ALA A 182 10.34 -6.03 -2.55
CA ALA A 182 9.70 -5.56 -1.32
C ALA A 182 10.47 -5.99 -0.06
N LEU A 183 11.01 -7.21 -0.04
CA LEU A 183 11.79 -7.70 1.10
C LEU A 183 13.04 -6.84 1.35
N LYS A 184 13.74 -6.40 0.31
CA LYS A 184 14.89 -5.49 0.45
C LYS A 184 14.46 -4.16 1.08
N GLN A 185 13.38 -3.57 0.58
CA GLN A 185 12.87 -2.27 1.05
C GLN A 185 12.41 -2.36 2.51
N VAL A 186 11.68 -3.42 2.87
CA VAL A 186 11.22 -3.65 4.25
C VAL A 186 12.39 -3.92 5.19
N THR A 187 13.39 -4.68 4.76
CA THR A 187 14.59 -4.95 5.57
C THR A 187 15.37 -3.67 5.84
N ALA A 188 15.61 -2.85 4.80
CA ALA A 188 16.27 -1.55 4.96
C ALA A 188 15.47 -0.61 5.88
N PHE A 189 14.13 -0.61 5.79
CA PHE A 189 13.28 0.17 6.71
C PHE A 189 13.44 -0.26 8.17
N ILE A 190 13.45 -1.58 8.44
CA ILE A 190 13.63 -2.13 9.80
C ILE A 190 15.01 -1.75 10.35
N GLU A 191 16.07 -1.90 9.55
CA GLU A 191 17.44 -1.55 9.95
C GLU A 191 17.60 -0.06 10.28
N GLN A 192 16.88 0.80 9.56
CA GLN A 192 16.90 2.25 9.76
C GLN A 192 15.94 2.74 10.87
N THR A 193 15.11 1.84 11.42
CA THR A 193 14.07 2.18 12.39
C THR A 193 14.17 1.26 13.61
N PRO A 194 14.96 1.63 14.64
CA PRO A 194 15.17 0.79 15.83
C PRO A 194 13.87 0.39 16.53
N ASP A 195 12.88 1.28 16.56
CA ASP A 195 11.57 1.07 17.21
C ASP A 195 10.46 0.76 16.17
N ALA A 196 10.76 -0.05 15.16
CA ALA A 196 9.78 -0.43 14.15
C ALA A 196 8.59 -1.17 14.80
N CYS A 197 7.38 -0.88 14.32
CA CYS A 197 6.18 -1.57 14.81
C CYS A 197 6.26 -3.10 14.54
N PRO A 198 5.57 -3.94 15.35
CA PRO A 198 5.60 -5.39 15.17
C PRO A 198 5.22 -5.87 13.77
N ALA A 199 4.34 -5.14 13.08
CA ALA A 199 3.93 -5.45 11.70
C ALA A 199 5.08 -5.43 10.69
N ALA A 200 6.13 -4.64 10.91
CA ALA A 200 7.30 -4.66 10.02
C ALA A 200 7.93 -6.05 9.98
N GLY A 201 8.16 -6.65 11.14
CA GLY A 201 8.65 -8.03 11.26
C GLY A 201 7.66 -9.04 10.67
N LEU A 202 6.36 -8.90 10.97
CA LEU A 202 5.33 -9.80 10.44
C LEU A 202 5.27 -9.79 8.90
N TYR A 203 5.34 -8.62 8.27
CA TYR A 203 5.37 -8.51 6.81
C TYR A 203 6.68 -9.05 6.22
N GLN A 204 7.82 -8.76 6.86
CA GLN A 204 9.12 -9.31 6.44
C GLN A 204 9.10 -10.84 6.44
N THR A 205 8.54 -11.48 7.49
CA THR A 205 8.39 -12.94 7.55
C THR A 205 7.51 -13.47 6.45
N GLY A 206 6.36 -12.85 6.16
CA GLY A 206 5.48 -13.28 5.07
C GLY A 206 6.16 -13.19 3.69
N LEU A 207 6.98 -12.14 3.48
CA LEU A 207 7.81 -11.98 2.27
C LEU A 207 8.85 -13.10 2.18
N LYS A 208 9.60 -13.36 3.26
CA LYS A 208 10.58 -14.45 3.35
C LYS A 208 9.96 -15.82 3.07
N LEU A 209 8.77 -16.12 3.61
CA LEU A 209 8.05 -17.37 3.32
C LEU A 209 7.73 -17.53 1.83
N THR A 210 7.30 -16.45 1.17
CA THR A 210 7.01 -16.47 -0.28
C THR A 210 8.27 -16.77 -1.11
N LEU A 211 9.42 -16.37 -0.60
CA LEU A 211 10.72 -16.63 -1.23
C LEU A 211 11.33 -17.98 -0.82
N SER A 212 10.70 -18.70 0.12
CA SER A 212 11.23 -19.93 0.72
C SER A 212 12.55 -19.70 1.47
N ASP A 213 12.72 -18.52 2.06
CA ASP A 213 13.89 -18.19 2.89
C ASP A 213 13.81 -18.94 4.24
N PRO A 214 14.83 -19.75 4.60
CA PRO A 214 14.83 -20.52 5.85
C PRO A 214 14.77 -19.64 7.11
N GLN A 215 15.20 -18.38 7.05
CA GLN A 215 15.15 -17.44 8.17
C GLN A 215 13.71 -17.06 8.57
N ALA A 216 12.71 -17.33 7.75
CA ALA A 216 11.32 -17.09 8.12
C ALA A 216 10.93 -17.84 9.41
N THR A 217 11.45 -19.06 9.60
CA THR A 217 11.07 -19.93 10.72
C THR A 217 11.57 -19.37 12.06
N SER A 218 12.82 -18.92 12.11
CA SER A 218 13.38 -18.33 13.34
C SER A 218 12.70 -17.01 13.70
N GLN A 219 12.31 -16.20 12.70
CA GLN A 219 11.57 -14.96 12.95
C GLN A 219 10.17 -15.21 13.51
N MET A 220 9.48 -16.27 13.08
CA MET A 220 8.16 -16.61 13.61
C MET A 220 8.17 -16.89 15.12
N ALA A 221 9.27 -17.42 15.66
CA ALA A 221 9.39 -17.69 17.09
C ALA A 221 9.34 -16.39 17.91
N ASN A 222 9.85 -15.28 17.36
CA ASN A 222 9.98 -13.99 18.03
C ASN A 222 8.65 -13.23 18.19
N PHE A 223 7.59 -13.64 17.48
CA PHE A 223 6.28 -12.98 17.60
C PHE A 223 5.45 -13.46 18.80
N SER A 224 5.85 -14.58 19.41
CA SER A 224 5.06 -15.26 20.43
C SER A 224 5.00 -14.44 21.72
N GLY A 225 3.80 -14.17 22.23
CA GLY A 225 3.59 -13.83 23.64
C GLY A 225 3.15 -12.41 23.99
N ASN A 226 3.07 -11.48 23.02
CA ASN A 226 2.70 -10.09 23.31
C ASN A 226 1.39 -9.62 22.65
N HIS A 227 0.97 -10.21 21.53
CA HIS A 227 -0.19 -9.74 20.77
C HIS A 227 -0.97 -10.87 20.09
N ARG A 228 -2.26 -11.01 20.45
CA ARG A 228 -3.14 -12.06 19.93
C ARG A 228 -3.17 -12.15 18.39
N ILE A 229 -3.25 -11.00 17.71
CA ILE A 229 -3.29 -10.97 16.23
C ILE A 229 -1.95 -11.45 15.63
N ALA A 230 -0.82 -11.10 16.25
CA ALA A 230 0.49 -11.55 15.81
C ALA A 230 0.64 -13.08 15.99
N ASP A 231 0.19 -13.63 17.12
CA ASP A 231 0.19 -15.07 17.38
C ASP A 231 -0.66 -15.83 16.36
N GLN A 232 -1.86 -15.33 16.07
CA GLN A 232 -2.76 -15.91 15.06
C GLN A 232 -2.15 -15.85 13.66
N LEU A 233 -1.51 -14.75 13.28
CA LEU A 233 -0.82 -14.64 12.00
C LEU A 233 0.39 -15.58 11.92
N ALA A 234 1.16 -15.72 12.99
CA ALA A 234 2.27 -16.66 13.06
C ALA A 234 1.78 -18.12 12.90
N ALA A 235 0.63 -18.48 13.47
CA ALA A 235 0.02 -19.79 13.24
C ALA A 235 -0.36 -20.00 11.76
N ILE A 236 -0.91 -18.97 11.10
CA ILE A 236 -1.23 -19.03 9.66
C ILE A 236 0.05 -19.14 8.82
N TYR A 237 1.14 -18.49 9.22
CA TYR A 237 2.44 -18.62 8.55
C TYR A 237 3.04 -20.02 8.66
N ARG A 238 2.87 -20.71 9.79
CA ARG A 238 3.25 -22.14 9.91
C ARG A 238 2.45 -23.01 8.93
N LEU A 239 1.14 -22.76 8.82
CA LEU A 239 0.30 -23.43 7.83
C LEU A 239 0.79 -23.13 6.39
N GLN A 240 1.08 -21.87 6.08
CA GLN A 240 1.67 -21.49 4.79
C GLN A 240 2.97 -22.26 4.50
N GLN A 241 3.86 -22.36 5.48
CA GLN A 241 5.12 -23.08 5.35
C GLN A 241 4.90 -24.56 5.03
N GLU A 242 4.01 -25.25 5.75
CA GLU A 242 3.64 -26.65 5.47
C GLU A 242 3.12 -26.81 4.03
N VAL A 243 2.19 -25.94 3.61
CA VAL A 243 1.61 -25.96 2.26
C VAL A 243 2.67 -25.74 1.18
N LEU A 244 3.59 -24.78 1.38
CA LEU A 244 4.67 -24.51 0.43
C LEU A 244 5.69 -25.66 0.38
N ALA A 245 5.86 -26.41 1.48
CA ALA A 245 6.66 -27.61 1.52
C ALA A 245 5.94 -28.86 0.96
N GLY A 246 4.69 -28.74 0.52
CA GLY A 246 3.88 -29.88 0.06
C GLY A 246 3.45 -30.82 1.19
N GLN A 247 3.45 -30.34 2.43
CA GLN A 247 3.13 -31.10 3.63
C GLN A 247 1.72 -30.70 4.13
N GLY A 248 0.95 -31.69 4.59
CA GLY A 248 -0.28 -31.44 5.36
C GLY A 248 -0.03 -31.88 6.79
N GLY A 249 0.36 -30.96 7.66
CA GLY A 249 0.84 -31.25 9.00
C GLY A 249 -0.07 -30.74 10.12
N VAL A 250 0.54 -30.57 11.29
CA VAL A 250 -0.13 -30.15 12.53
C VAL A 250 -0.68 -28.73 12.46
N ALA A 251 -0.11 -27.85 11.63
CA ALA A 251 -0.59 -26.48 11.51
C ALA A 251 -1.97 -26.40 10.83
N VAL A 252 -2.29 -27.33 9.91
CA VAL A 252 -3.64 -27.45 9.32
C VAL A 252 -4.67 -27.68 10.41
N ILE A 253 -4.48 -28.72 11.22
CA ILE A 253 -5.41 -29.11 12.30
C ILE A 253 -5.56 -27.98 13.31
N ALA A 254 -4.46 -27.32 13.69
CA ALA A 254 -4.48 -26.21 14.63
C ALA A 254 -5.30 -25.02 14.11
N ILE A 255 -5.13 -24.63 12.84
CA ILE A 255 -5.88 -23.53 12.23
C ILE A 255 -7.35 -23.89 12.05
N GLU A 256 -7.69 -25.13 11.69
CA GLU A 256 -9.09 -25.56 11.58
C GLU A 256 -9.82 -25.51 12.92
N THR A 257 -9.18 -26.04 13.97
CA THR A 257 -9.75 -26.09 15.31
C THR A 257 -9.97 -24.69 15.89
N SER A 258 -9.08 -23.74 15.55
CA SER A 258 -9.13 -22.36 16.06
C SER A 258 -9.82 -21.37 15.11
N LEU A 259 -10.35 -21.82 13.96
CA LEU A 259 -10.83 -20.95 12.88
C LEU A 259 -11.91 -19.94 13.35
N THR A 260 -12.79 -20.35 14.25
CA THR A 260 -13.85 -19.50 14.82
C THR A 260 -13.31 -18.45 15.80
N GLN A 261 -12.15 -18.72 16.41
CA GLN A 261 -11.47 -17.85 17.37
C GLN A 261 -10.49 -16.88 16.70
N LEU A 262 -10.18 -17.08 15.42
CA LEU A 262 -9.37 -16.15 14.63
C LEU A 262 -10.05 -14.79 14.51
N ASP A 263 -9.23 -13.75 14.58
CA ASP A 263 -9.64 -12.38 14.28
C ASP A 263 -10.27 -12.34 12.88
N ALA A 264 -11.40 -11.61 12.78
CA ALA A 264 -12.18 -11.57 11.55
C ALA A 264 -11.38 -11.07 10.34
N SER A 265 -10.38 -10.20 10.57
CA SER A 265 -9.50 -9.70 9.51
C SER A 265 -8.56 -10.77 8.95
N LEU A 266 -8.17 -11.78 9.75
CA LEU A 266 -7.23 -12.83 9.33
C LEU A 266 -7.91 -14.07 8.71
N ARG A 267 -9.21 -14.27 8.94
CA ARG A 267 -9.97 -15.43 8.41
C ARG A 267 -9.85 -15.65 6.90
N PRO A 268 -9.87 -14.63 6.03
CA PRO A 268 -9.67 -14.84 4.58
C PRO A 268 -8.32 -15.49 4.26
N LEU A 269 -7.28 -15.12 5.00
CA LEU A 269 -5.94 -15.70 4.82
C LEU A 269 -5.90 -17.15 5.31
N ALA A 270 -6.56 -17.45 6.44
CA ALA A 270 -6.70 -18.81 6.93
C ALA A 270 -7.48 -19.70 5.95
N PHE A 271 -8.63 -19.24 5.44
CA PHE A 271 -9.38 -19.97 4.42
C PHE A 271 -8.56 -20.22 3.15
N TYR A 272 -7.77 -19.23 2.72
CA TYR A 272 -6.91 -19.38 1.56
C TYR A 272 -5.90 -20.53 1.77
N TRP A 273 -5.16 -20.51 2.87
CA TRP A 273 -4.13 -21.51 3.13
C TRP A 273 -4.70 -22.88 3.49
N LEU A 274 -5.82 -22.96 4.21
CA LEU A 274 -6.53 -24.22 4.43
C LEU A 274 -7.00 -24.80 3.10
N GLY A 275 -7.62 -23.99 2.24
CA GLY A 275 -8.03 -24.41 0.91
C GLY A 275 -6.87 -25.01 0.13
N ARG A 276 -5.73 -24.31 0.09
CA ARG A 276 -4.50 -24.80 -0.54
C ARG A 276 -3.98 -26.10 0.09
N ALA A 277 -4.02 -26.25 1.41
CA ALA A 277 -3.59 -27.47 2.10
C ALA A 277 -4.45 -28.68 1.74
N TYR A 278 -5.77 -28.51 1.71
CA TYR A 278 -6.71 -29.57 1.35
C TYR A 278 -6.61 -29.99 -0.11
N LEU A 279 -6.26 -29.06 -1.01
CA LEU A 279 -6.02 -29.40 -2.42
C LEU A 279 -4.77 -30.26 -2.65
N LEU A 280 -3.81 -30.27 -1.72
CA LEU A 280 -2.64 -31.17 -1.78
C LEU A 280 -2.97 -32.61 -1.38
N LYS A 281 -4.15 -32.84 -0.78
CA LYS A 281 -4.59 -34.18 -0.38
C LYS A 281 -5.00 -35.01 -1.59
N LYS A 282 -4.94 -36.33 -1.43
CA LYS A 282 -5.22 -37.29 -2.51
C LYS A 282 -6.69 -37.68 -2.61
N THR A 283 -7.49 -37.48 -1.55
CA THR A 283 -8.89 -37.91 -1.56
C THR A 283 -9.79 -36.84 -2.22
N PRO A 284 -10.75 -37.25 -3.08
CA PRO A 284 -11.65 -36.30 -3.73
C PRO A 284 -12.49 -35.46 -2.76
N ASP A 285 -12.88 -36.01 -1.61
CA ASP A 285 -13.68 -35.30 -0.61
C ASP A 285 -12.87 -34.21 0.09
N GLU A 286 -11.61 -34.47 0.43
CA GLU A 286 -10.70 -33.44 0.95
C GLU A 286 -10.44 -32.35 -0.10
N GLN A 287 -10.23 -32.71 -1.37
CA GLN A 287 -10.07 -31.72 -2.43
C GLN A 287 -11.33 -30.87 -2.62
N ARG A 288 -12.53 -31.47 -2.53
CA ARG A 288 -13.80 -30.74 -2.54
C ARG A 288 -13.88 -29.76 -1.37
N GLN A 289 -13.47 -30.17 -0.18
CA GLN A 289 -13.40 -29.28 0.99
C GLN A 289 -12.43 -28.12 0.76
N GLY A 290 -11.28 -28.37 0.12
CA GLY A 290 -10.32 -27.34 -0.28
C GLY A 290 -10.92 -26.30 -1.23
N LEU A 291 -11.66 -26.74 -2.25
CA LEU A 291 -12.41 -25.84 -3.14
C LEU A 291 -13.44 -25.00 -2.38
N LEU A 292 -14.17 -25.60 -1.44
CA LEU A 292 -15.15 -24.87 -0.63
C LEU A 292 -14.49 -23.78 0.23
N PHE A 293 -13.32 -24.05 0.83
CA PHE A 293 -12.58 -23.02 1.57
C PHE A 293 -12.15 -21.86 0.66
N LEU A 294 -11.64 -22.14 -0.54
CA LEU A 294 -11.26 -21.09 -1.49
C LEU A 294 -12.45 -20.25 -1.97
N LEU A 295 -13.60 -20.90 -2.24
CA LEU A 295 -14.82 -20.24 -2.73
C LEU A 295 -15.57 -19.47 -1.64
N LYS A 296 -15.39 -19.79 -0.35
CA LYS A 296 -15.89 -18.96 0.76
C LYS A 296 -15.31 -17.54 0.72
N ILE A 297 -14.08 -17.37 0.21
CA ILE A 297 -13.40 -16.07 0.19
C ILE A 297 -14.14 -15.04 -0.69
N PRO A 298 -14.37 -15.27 -2.00
CA PRO A 298 -15.15 -14.35 -2.81
C PRO A 298 -16.61 -14.21 -2.34
N ALA A 299 -17.21 -15.27 -1.78
CA ALA A 299 -18.58 -15.21 -1.28
C ALA A 299 -18.72 -14.24 -0.09
N LEU A 300 -17.78 -14.25 0.86
CA LEU A 300 -17.88 -13.49 2.11
C LEU A 300 -17.06 -12.20 2.12
N TYR A 301 -15.97 -12.13 1.35
CA TYR A 301 -14.94 -11.09 1.49
C TYR A 301 -14.62 -10.32 0.20
N GLN A 302 -15.44 -10.45 -0.85
CA GLN A 302 -15.20 -9.79 -2.15
C GLN A 302 -14.92 -8.28 -2.06
N LYS A 303 -15.59 -7.55 -1.15
CA LYS A 303 -15.44 -6.09 -1.01
C LYS A 303 -14.24 -5.71 -0.15
N THR A 304 -13.98 -6.47 0.91
CA THR A 304 -12.98 -6.12 1.93
C THR A 304 -11.59 -6.63 1.55
N PHE A 305 -11.50 -7.82 0.96
CA PHE A 305 -10.23 -8.46 0.59
C PHE A 305 -10.25 -8.94 -0.87
N PRO A 306 -10.46 -8.02 -1.84
CA PRO A 306 -10.68 -8.37 -3.25
C PRO A 306 -9.52 -9.19 -3.84
N HIS A 307 -8.28 -8.91 -3.44
CA HIS A 307 -7.12 -9.64 -3.95
C HIS A 307 -7.01 -11.07 -3.41
N VAL A 308 -7.43 -11.31 -2.16
CA VAL A 308 -7.44 -12.67 -1.58
C VAL A 308 -8.59 -13.47 -2.20
N ALA A 309 -9.75 -12.81 -2.42
CA ALA A 309 -10.87 -13.39 -3.15
C ALA A 309 -10.47 -13.79 -4.59
N ALA A 310 -9.77 -12.89 -5.31
CA ALA A 310 -9.24 -13.16 -6.64
C ALA A 310 -8.28 -14.36 -6.65
N ALA A 311 -7.39 -14.46 -5.65
CA ALA A 311 -6.48 -15.59 -5.51
C ALA A 311 -7.21 -16.91 -5.23
N GLY A 312 -8.26 -16.88 -4.40
CA GLY A 312 -9.13 -18.02 -4.15
C GLY A 312 -9.80 -18.52 -5.42
N LEU A 313 -10.39 -17.62 -6.21
CA LEU A 313 -11.00 -17.95 -7.51
C LEU A 313 -9.99 -18.53 -8.49
N ALA A 314 -8.80 -17.93 -8.61
CA ALA A 314 -7.77 -18.38 -9.53
C ALA A 314 -7.31 -19.80 -9.20
N HIS A 315 -7.06 -20.10 -7.93
CA HIS A 315 -6.67 -21.44 -7.49
C HIS A 315 -7.80 -22.46 -7.69
N ALA A 316 -9.04 -22.12 -7.32
CA ALA A 316 -10.19 -23.00 -7.55
C ALA A 316 -10.40 -23.29 -9.04
N ALA A 317 -10.28 -22.28 -9.90
CA ALA A 317 -10.41 -22.44 -11.35
C ALA A 317 -9.32 -23.34 -11.94
N HIS A 318 -8.08 -23.21 -11.48
CA HIS A 318 -6.97 -24.07 -11.91
C HIS A 318 -7.20 -25.53 -11.48
N THR A 319 -7.55 -25.77 -10.22
CA THR A 319 -7.85 -27.13 -9.74
C THR A 319 -9.03 -27.78 -10.47
N LEU A 320 -10.08 -27.01 -10.77
CA LEU A 320 -11.21 -27.52 -11.55
C LEU A 320 -10.83 -27.84 -12.99
N HIS A 321 -9.87 -27.11 -13.57
CA HIS A 321 -9.32 -27.44 -14.88
C HIS A 321 -8.55 -28.76 -14.83
N ASP A 322 -7.63 -28.90 -13.86
CA ASP A 322 -6.77 -30.08 -13.73
C ASP A 322 -7.57 -31.37 -13.42
N SER A 323 -8.73 -31.24 -12.77
CA SER A 323 -9.67 -32.34 -12.52
C SER A 323 -10.65 -32.62 -13.67
N GLY A 324 -10.51 -31.94 -14.82
CA GLY A 324 -11.33 -32.14 -16.02
C GLY A 324 -12.68 -31.40 -16.03
N ASN A 325 -13.01 -30.64 -14.98
CA ASN A 325 -14.23 -29.82 -14.94
C ASN A 325 -14.03 -28.47 -15.64
N GLN A 326 -13.86 -28.52 -16.96
CA GLN A 326 -13.60 -27.35 -17.79
C GLN A 326 -14.70 -26.28 -17.68
N ARG A 327 -15.97 -26.69 -17.61
CA ARG A 327 -17.11 -25.76 -17.51
C ARG A 327 -17.03 -24.91 -16.25
N ALA A 328 -16.81 -25.52 -15.09
CA ALA A 328 -16.70 -24.79 -13.83
C ALA A 328 -15.44 -23.89 -13.81
N SER A 329 -14.32 -24.38 -14.33
CA SER A 329 -13.09 -23.59 -14.45
C SER A 329 -13.31 -22.31 -15.28
N ILE A 330 -13.93 -22.42 -16.46
CA ILE A 330 -14.24 -21.27 -17.33
C ILE A 330 -15.16 -20.27 -16.63
N ALA A 331 -16.17 -20.75 -15.89
CA ALA A 331 -17.08 -19.87 -15.16
C ALA A 331 -16.34 -19.05 -14.08
N LEU A 332 -15.49 -19.68 -13.27
CA LEU A 332 -14.69 -18.99 -12.24
C LEU A 332 -13.67 -18.03 -12.85
N ARG A 333 -13.05 -18.41 -13.97
CA ARG A 333 -12.14 -17.55 -14.74
C ARG A 333 -12.81 -16.28 -15.27
N ARG A 334 -14.07 -16.39 -15.74
CA ARG A 334 -14.87 -15.24 -16.17
C ARG A 334 -15.22 -14.33 -14.99
N GLU A 335 -15.61 -14.93 -13.85
CA GLU A 335 -15.89 -14.17 -12.64
C GLU A 335 -14.65 -13.42 -12.13
N LEU A 336 -13.48 -14.05 -12.15
CA LEU A 336 -12.22 -13.45 -11.76
C LEU A 336 -11.92 -12.17 -12.56
N VAL A 337 -11.99 -12.25 -13.89
CA VAL A 337 -11.70 -11.10 -14.78
C VAL A 337 -12.77 -10.02 -14.65
N SER A 338 -14.05 -10.40 -14.55
CA SER A 338 -15.16 -9.46 -14.45
C SER A 338 -15.20 -8.71 -13.12
N ARG A 339 -14.99 -9.39 -11.99
CA ARG A 339 -15.12 -8.79 -10.64
C ARG A 339 -13.81 -8.20 -10.12
N TYR A 340 -12.67 -8.70 -10.57
CA TYR A 340 -11.36 -8.31 -10.04
C TYR A 340 -10.35 -7.95 -11.15
N PRO A 341 -10.70 -7.08 -12.11
CA PRO A 341 -9.87 -6.81 -13.29
C PRO A 341 -8.46 -6.28 -12.96
N GLY A 342 -8.32 -5.53 -11.86
CA GLY A 342 -7.03 -5.00 -11.39
C GLY A 342 -6.21 -5.97 -10.53
N SER A 343 -6.67 -7.20 -10.31
CA SER A 343 -5.92 -8.18 -9.52
C SER A 343 -4.79 -8.82 -10.32
N TRP A 344 -3.69 -9.18 -9.65
CA TRP A 344 -2.56 -9.88 -10.29
C TRP A 344 -3.02 -11.15 -11.05
N HIS A 345 -3.95 -11.91 -10.47
CA HIS A 345 -4.46 -13.13 -11.09
C HIS A 345 -5.29 -12.85 -12.35
N ALA A 346 -6.14 -11.83 -12.36
CA ALA A 346 -6.91 -11.45 -13.54
C ALA A 346 -5.99 -10.96 -14.67
N VAL A 347 -5.03 -10.07 -14.36
CA VAL A 347 -4.07 -9.56 -15.35
C VAL A 347 -3.24 -10.68 -15.97
N ARG A 348 -2.76 -11.62 -15.14
CA ARG A 348 -2.01 -12.78 -15.64
C ARG A 348 -2.87 -13.65 -16.56
N GLN A 349 -4.14 -13.87 -16.21
CA GLN A 349 -5.03 -14.70 -17.02
C GLN A 349 -5.33 -14.08 -18.39
N THR A 350 -5.59 -12.77 -18.45
CA THR A 350 -5.85 -12.08 -19.72
C THR A 350 -4.65 -12.17 -20.67
N ARG A 351 -3.43 -11.99 -20.16
CA ARG A 351 -2.20 -12.11 -20.96
C ARG A 351 -2.01 -13.49 -21.57
N VAL A 352 -2.37 -14.55 -20.85
CA VAL A 352 -2.29 -15.93 -21.36
C VAL A 352 -3.29 -16.12 -22.50
N THR A 353 -4.53 -15.66 -22.34
CA THR A 353 -5.55 -15.74 -23.39
C THR A 353 -5.17 -14.94 -24.63
N ASP A 354 -4.62 -13.74 -24.47
CA ASP A 354 -4.18 -12.92 -25.61
C ASP A 354 -3.04 -13.59 -26.39
N ALA A 355 -2.11 -14.26 -25.69
CA ALA A 355 -1.02 -15.01 -26.32
C ALA A 355 -1.50 -16.25 -27.08
N GLU A 356 -2.51 -16.95 -26.57
CA GLU A 356 -3.12 -18.12 -27.23
C GLU A 356 -3.95 -17.74 -28.47
N THR A 357 -4.43 -16.49 -28.55
CA THR A 357 -5.32 -16.03 -29.63
C THR A 357 -4.58 -15.36 -30.78
N GLN A 358 -3.27 -15.11 -30.68
CA GLN A 358 -2.48 -14.60 -31.81
C GLN A 358 -2.26 -15.73 -32.82
N PRO A 359 -2.90 -15.72 -34.01
CA PRO A 359 -2.66 -16.73 -35.03
C PRO A 359 -1.18 -16.65 -35.43
N GLU A 360 -0.49 -17.80 -35.48
CA GLU A 360 0.83 -17.90 -36.10
C GLU A 360 0.72 -17.24 -37.47
N LYS A 361 1.34 -16.07 -37.62
CA LYS A 361 1.54 -15.49 -38.94
C LYS A 361 2.41 -16.50 -39.66
N SER A 362 1.79 -17.26 -40.57
CA SER A 362 2.47 -18.15 -41.49
C SER A 362 3.50 -17.31 -42.24
N ASN A 363 4.77 -17.48 -41.89
CA ASN A 363 5.89 -17.08 -42.72
C ASN A 363 5.91 -18.03 -43.91
N ASP A 364 5.04 -17.79 -44.88
CA ASP A 364 5.22 -18.23 -46.25
C ASP A 364 5.79 -17.03 -47.00
N ASP A 365 7.13 -16.97 -47.06
CA ASP A 365 7.91 -16.25 -48.07
C ASP A 365 8.96 -17.21 -48.65
#